data_AF-A0AAN1Y3L8-F1
#
_entry.id   AF-A0AAN1Y3L8-F1
#
_cell.length_a   1.000
_cell.length_b   1.000
_cell.length_c   1.000
_cell.angle_alpha   90.00
_cell.angle_beta   90.00
_cell.angle_gamma   90.00
#
_symmetry.space_group_name_H-M   'P 1'
#
loop_
_entity.id
_entity.type
_entity.pdbx_description
1 polymer ?
#
loop_
_entity_poly.entity_id
_entity_poly.type
_entity_poly.pdbx_seq_one_letter_code
_entity_poly.pdbx_strand_id
1 'polypeptide(L)'
;MKDDQFYIYFYSGCTYDSLQRNSIKHDGHYDILLYDKKFNTLVKLDSIPYSIPEGLKYMSESLVLKNGYYRFDSAQGAFKITRKDQIVIVDPDIGKDLPKIPKTDDNGKTILINGKPVMVGDPDGYRPVILKRLSEVIIVN
;
A
#
# COMPACT_ATOMS: atom_id res chain seq x y z
N MET A 1 -8.45 -9.42 -27.20
CA MET A 1 -7.17 -9.61 -26.49
C MET A 1 -6.99 -8.46 -25.51
N LYS A 2 -7.09 -8.72 -24.20
CA LYS A 2 -6.32 -8.09 -23.12
C LYS A 2 -6.69 -8.83 -21.83
N ASP A 3 -5.68 -9.37 -21.17
CA ASP A 3 -5.74 -10.33 -20.06
C ASP A 3 -6.79 -10.03 -19.01
N ASP A 4 -7.43 -11.09 -18.48
CA ASP A 4 -8.24 -11.04 -17.27
C ASP A 4 -7.41 -10.45 -16.12
N GLN A 5 -7.52 -9.14 -15.91
CA GLN A 5 -6.80 -8.48 -14.83
C GLN A 5 -7.24 -9.11 -13.50
N PHE A 6 -6.31 -9.81 -12.86
CA PHE A 6 -6.50 -10.49 -11.56
C PHE A 6 -6.75 -9.53 -10.40
N TYR A 7 -6.68 -8.23 -10.65
CA TYR A 7 -6.93 -7.18 -9.68
C TYR A 7 -7.76 -6.05 -10.31
N ILE A 8 -8.33 -5.21 -9.44
CA ILE A 8 -8.93 -3.92 -9.80
C ILE A 8 -8.12 -2.85 -9.09
N TYR A 9 -7.79 -1.78 -9.80
CA TYR A 9 -7.06 -0.64 -9.28
C TYR A 9 -7.93 0.61 -9.41
N PHE A 10 -8.08 1.37 -8.32
CA PHE A 10 -9.01 2.50 -8.26
C PHE A 10 -8.63 3.52 -7.20
N TYR A 11 -9.25 4.69 -7.28
CA TYR A 11 -9.03 5.80 -6.35
C TYR A 11 -10.28 6.06 -5.52
N SER A 12 -10.08 6.42 -4.25
CA SER A 12 -11.15 6.90 -3.37
C SER A 12 -10.78 8.27 -2.81
N GLY A 13 -11.59 9.28 -3.09
CA GLY A 13 -11.41 10.61 -2.51
C GLY A 13 -12.22 10.75 -1.23
N CYS A 14 -11.58 11.17 -0.14
CA CYS A 14 -12.27 11.60 1.08
C CYS A 14 -11.97 13.08 1.38
N THR A 15 -13.02 13.82 1.73
CA THR A 15 -12.92 15.20 2.24
C THR A 15 -13.53 15.25 3.65
N TYR A 16 -12.93 16.01 4.55
CA TYR A 16 -13.47 16.19 5.90
C TYR A 16 -14.61 17.21 5.86
N ASP A 17 -15.79 16.82 6.36
CA ASP A 17 -17.00 17.66 6.38
C ASP A 17 -16.82 18.98 7.17
N SER A 18 -15.88 19.02 8.12
CA SER A 18 -15.52 20.23 8.86
C SER A 18 -14.68 21.25 8.07
N LEU A 19 -14.23 20.91 6.86
CA LEU A 19 -13.48 21.81 5.97
C LEU A 19 -14.44 22.50 4.99
N GLN A 20 -14.90 23.70 5.35
CA GLN A 20 -15.77 24.53 4.51
C GLN A 20 -15.20 24.72 3.09
N ARG A 21 -16.04 24.55 2.05
CA ARG A 21 -15.77 24.97 0.67
C ARG A 21 -15.07 26.34 0.66
N ASN A 22 -13.87 26.43 0.07
CA ASN A 22 -13.02 27.64 -0.07
C ASN A 22 -12.01 27.95 1.06
N SER A 23 -11.73 27.03 2.00
CA SER A 23 -10.60 27.18 2.93
C SER A 23 -9.26 26.80 2.29
N ILE A 24 -8.20 27.59 2.50
CA ILE A 24 -6.81 27.21 2.16
C ILE A 24 -6.32 25.95 2.91
N LYS A 25 -7.10 25.45 3.87
CA LYS A 25 -6.86 24.21 4.62
C LYS A 25 -7.63 23.00 4.08
N HIS A 26 -8.09 23.03 2.82
CA HIS A 26 -8.66 21.86 2.14
C HIS A 26 -7.60 20.76 2.00
N ASP A 27 -7.39 19.99 3.07
CA ASP A 27 -6.55 18.79 3.07
C ASP A 27 -7.43 17.60 2.67
N GLY A 28 -7.56 17.40 1.36
CA GLY A 28 -8.24 16.25 0.78
C GLY A 28 -7.24 15.35 0.09
N HIS A 29 -7.44 14.04 0.19
CA HIS A 29 -6.54 13.04 -0.37
C HIS A 29 -7.29 12.04 -1.24
N TYR A 30 -6.63 11.59 -2.30
CA TYR A 30 -7.01 10.39 -3.04
C TYR A 30 -6.24 9.22 -2.48
N ASP A 31 -6.96 8.27 -1.89
CA ASP A 31 -6.42 6.96 -1.53
C ASP A 31 -6.32 6.10 -2.78
N ILE A 32 -5.17 5.45 -2.93
CA ILE A 32 -4.87 4.56 -4.04
C ILE A 32 -5.12 3.13 -3.58
N LEU A 33 -6.06 2.45 -4.23
CA LEU A 33 -6.58 1.17 -3.77
C LEU A 33 -6.37 0.07 -4.81
N LEU A 34 -6.00 -1.11 -4.31
CA LEU A 34 -5.87 -2.34 -5.07
C LEU A 34 -6.78 -3.41 -4.46
N TYR A 35 -7.67 -3.96 -5.28
CA TYR A 35 -8.47 -5.13 -4.95
C TYR A 35 -7.93 -6.34 -5.72
N ASP A 36 -7.37 -7.32 -5.01
CA ASP A 36 -6.94 -8.59 -5.58
C ASP A 36 -8.12 -9.57 -5.59
N LYS A 37 -8.51 -10.03 -6.79
CA LYS A 37 -9.64 -10.93 -6.99
C LYS A 37 -9.35 -12.35 -6.48
N LYS A 38 -8.09 -12.79 -6.59
CA LYS A 38 -7.68 -14.16 -6.24
C LYS A 38 -7.78 -14.41 -4.73
N PHE A 39 -7.28 -13.48 -3.94
CA PHE A 39 -7.29 -13.57 -2.48
C PHE A 39 -8.42 -12.79 -1.85
N ASN A 40 -9.27 -12.15 -2.67
CA ASN A 40 -10.36 -11.31 -2.21
C ASN A 40 -9.86 -10.33 -1.12
N THR A 41 -8.83 -9.55 -1.44
CA THR A 41 -8.11 -8.68 -0.49
C THR A 41 -8.09 -7.25 -1.00
N LEU A 42 -8.41 -6.29 -0.13
CA LEU A 42 -8.36 -4.86 -0.43
C LEU A 42 -7.15 -4.22 0.26
N VAL A 43 -6.32 -3.53 -0.51
CA VAL A 43 -5.06 -2.94 -0.06
C VAL A 43 -5.03 -1.46 -0.44
N LYS A 44 -4.73 -0.59 0.52
CA LYS A 44 -4.35 0.79 0.25
C LYS A 44 -2.85 0.85 -0.01
N LEU A 45 -2.46 1.32 -1.18
CA LEU A 45 -1.06 1.39 -1.61
C LEU A 45 -0.42 2.68 -1.11
N ASP A 46 -1.08 3.82 -1.35
CA ASP A 46 -0.57 5.15 -1.02
C ASP A 46 -1.73 6.17 -1.00
N SER A 47 -1.42 7.44 -0.72
CA SER A 47 -2.38 8.56 -0.78
C SER A 47 -1.72 9.79 -1.39
N ILE A 48 -2.46 10.56 -2.19
CA ILE A 48 -1.98 11.82 -2.76
C ILE A 48 -2.91 12.99 -2.44
N PRO A 49 -2.37 14.20 -2.17
CA PRO A 49 -3.19 15.38 -1.96
C PRO A 49 -3.96 15.77 -3.23
N TYR A 50 -5.16 16.33 -3.05
CA TYR A 50 -5.99 16.87 -4.16
C TYR A 50 -5.30 17.98 -4.96
N SER A 51 -4.35 18.70 -4.34
CA SER A 51 -3.58 19.77 -4.98
C SER A 51 -2.61 19.29 -6.05
N ILE A 52 -2.43 17.96 -6.21
CA ILE A 52 -1.49 17.37 -7.18
C ILE A 52 -2.25 16.44 -8.16
N PRO A 53 -3.18 16.96 -8.98
CA PRO A 53 -3.99 16.14 -9.88
C PRO A 53 -3.16 15.42 -10.96
N GLU A 54 -2.04 16.01 -11.39
CA GLU A 54 -1.09 15.35 -12.30
C GLU A 54 -0.49 14.08 -11.69
N GLY A 55 -0.38 14.03 -10.35
CA GLY A 55 0.07 12.86 -9.60
C GLY A 55 -0.80 11.63 -9.83
N LEU A 56 -2.12 11.80 -10.07
CA LEU A 56 -3.02 10.67 -10.36
C LEU A 56 -2.60 9.92 -11.62
N LYS A 57 -2.21 10.64 -12.68
CA LYS A 57 -1.80 10.03 -13.94
C LYS A 57 -0.56 9.16 -13.74
N TYR A 58 0.48 9.71 -13.12
CA TYR A 58 1.71 8.97 -12.83
C TYR A 58 1.46 7.75 -11.95
N MET A 59 0.61 7.89 -10.93
CA MET A 59 0.28 6.79 -10.03
C MET A 59 -0.47 5.65 -10.73
N SER A 60 -1.35 5.95 -11.68
CA SER A 60 -2.11 4.93 -12.43
C SER A 60 -1.23 4.01 -13.27
N GLU A 61 -0.09 4.53 -13.72
CA GLU A 61 0.89 3.81 -14.53
C GLU A 61 1.97 3.12 -13.67
N SER A 62 2.03 3.44 -12.36
CA SER A 62 3.08 3.00 -11.44
C SER A 62 2.87 1.59 -10.86
N LEU A 63 1.67 1.01 -11.00
CA LEU A 63 1.39 -0.32 -10.48
C LEU A 63 1.69 -1.40 -11.52
N VAL A 64 2.61 -2.29 -11.19
CA VAL A 64 2.98 -3.43 -12.02
C VAL A 64 2.76 -4.73 -11.25
N LEU A 65 2.12 -5.71 -11.91
CA LEU A 65 2.07 -7.09 -11.44
C LEU A 65 3.11 -7.91 -12.22
N LYS A 66 4.12 -8.45 -11.52
CA LYS A 66 5.21 -9.23 -12.12
C LYS A 66 5.41 -10.51 -11.31
N ASN A 67 5.46 -11.67 -11.95
CA ASN A 67 5.79 -12.96 -11.32
C ASN A 67 5.06 -13.23 -9.97
N GLY A 68 3.80 -12.79 -9.84
CA GLY A 68 2.98 -13.00 -8.66
C GLY A 68 3.23 -12.05 -7.48
N TYR A 69 3.93 -10.94 -7.68
CA TYR A 69 4.04 -9.84 -6.72
C TYR A 69 3.70 -8.49 -7.37
N TYR A 70 3.27 -7.55 -6.54
CA TYR A 70 2.91 -6.19 -6.93
C TYR A 70 4.09 -5.26 -6.66
N ARG A 71 4.44 -4.43 -7.63
CA ARG A 71 5.42 -3.36 -7.50
C ARG A 71 4.72 -2.03 -7.74
N PHE A 72 4.93 -1.08 -6.85
CA PHE A 72 4.41 0.26 -6.95
C PHE A 72 5.58 1.23 -7.10
N ASP A 73 5.87 1.58 -8.36
CA ASP A 73 7.10 2.27 -8.76
C ASP A 73 7.26 3.64 -8.12
N SER A 74 6.15 4.37 -7.95
CA SER A 74 6.13 5.69 -7.31
C SER A 74 6.58 5.67 -5.85
N ALA A 75 6.29 4.58 -5.14
CA ALA A 75 6.72 4.38 -3.75
C ALA A 75 8.00 3.53 -3.64
N GLN A 76 8.61 3.16 -4.77
CA GLN A 76 9.79 2.29 -4.86
C GLN A 76 9.67 1.01 -4.02
N GLY A 77 8.45 0.47 -3.92
CA GLY A 77 8.12 -0.61 -3.01
C GLY A 77 7.42 -1.76 -3.70
N ALA A 78 7.56 -2.96 -3.15
CA ALA A 78 6.89 -4.15 -3.65
C ALA A 78 6.36 -5.03 -2.53
N PHE A 79 5.26 -5.73 -2.82
CA PHE A 79 4.59 -6.60 -1.89
C PHE A 79 3.95 -7.78 -2.60
N LYS A 80 3.70 -8.84 -1.84
CA LYS A 80 2.99 -10.03 -2.30
C LYS A 80 1.84 -10.33 -1.36
N ILE A 81 0.68 -10.64 -1.94
CA ILE A 81 -0.46 -11.17 -1.18
C ILE A 81 -0.30 -12.69 -1.13
N THR A 82 -0.16 -13.23 0.08
CA THR A 82 0.11 -14.67 0.29
C THR A 82 -1.16 -15.46 0.57
N ARG A 83 -2.17 -14.81 1.16
CA ARG A 83 -3.53 -15.30 1.39
C ARG A 83 -4.45 -14.10 1.66
N LYS A 84 -5.74 -14.37 1.84
CA LYS A 84 -6.72 -13.33 2.21
C LYS A 84 -6.21 -12.49 3.38
N ASP A 85 -6.16 -11.18 3.18
CA ASP A 85 -5.77 -10.19 4.18
C ASP A 85 -4.38 -10.45 4.79
N GLN A 86 -3.45 -11.01 4.01
CA GLN A 86 -2.05 -11.16 4.39
C GLN A 86 -1.12 -10.71 3.27
N ILE A 87 -0.20 -9.81 3.64
CA ILE A 87 0.84 -9.30 2.75
C ILE A 87 2.23 -9.54 3.34
N VAL A 88 3.20 -9.70 2.45
CA VAL A 88 4.63 -9.65 2.76
C VAL A 88 5.30 -8.62 1.87
N ILE A 89 6.26 -7.88 2.42
CA ILE A 89 7.11 -6.98 1.63
C ILE A 89 8.18 -7.82 0.95
N VAL A 90 8.37 -7.57 -0.33
CA VAL A 90 9.35 -8.28 -1.15
C VAL A 90 10.30 -7.30 -1.80
N ASP A 91 11.45 -7.79 -2.23
CA ASP A 91 12.38 -7.05 -3.04
C ASP A 91 11.70 -6.62 -4.37
N PRO A 92 11.77 -5.34 -4.77
CA PRO A 92 11.07 -4.85 -5.95
C PRO A 92 11.63 -5.40 -7.28
N ASP A 93 12.89 -5.82 -7.31
CA ASP A 93 13.55 -6.28 -8.53
C ASP A 93 13.43 -7.80 -8.71
N ILE A 94 13.53 -8.56 -7.62
CA ILE A 94 13.53 -10.03 -7.66
C ILE A 94 12.29 -10.70 -7.04
N GLY A 95 11.43 -9.96 -6.32
CA GLY A 95 10.18 -10.47 -5.75
C GLY A 95 10.36 -11.48 -4.61
N LYS A 96 11.56 -11.56 -4.02
CA LYS A 96 11.85 -12.43 -2.87
C LYS A 96 11.56 -11.71 -1.57
N ASP A 97 11.13 -12.45 -0.57
CA ASP A 97 10.92 -11.95 0.79
C ASP A 97 12.19 -11.24 1.28
N LEU A 98 12.04 -10.00 1.72
CA LEU A 98 13.15 -9.28 2.34
C LEU A 98 13.40 -9.88 3.73
N PRO A 99 14.58 -10.44 4.00
CA PRO A 99 14.90 -10.94 5.33
C PRO A 99 14.89 -9.77 6.31
N LYS A 100 14.04 -9.84 7.33
CA LYS A 100 14.02 -8.85 8.41
C LYS A 100 15.22 -9.10 9.30
N ILE A 101 16.32 -8.41 9.04
CA ILE A 101 17.52 -8.43 9.89
C ILE A 101 17.52 -7.19 10.80
N PRO A 102 17.80 -7.30 12.11
CA PRO A 102 17.88 -6.14 12.97
C PRO A 102 18.99 -5.18 12.52
N LYS A 103 18.72 -3.87 12.52
CA LYS A 103 19.70 -2.82 12.28
C LYS A 103 20.64 -2.76 13.47
N THR A 104 21.93 -2.82 13.18
CA THR A 104 23.00 -2.72 14.17
C THR A 104 23.68 -1.36 14.10
N ASP A 105 24.22 -0.89 15.24
CA ASP A 105 25.17 0.22 15.28
C ASP A 105 26.56 -0.21 14.78
N ASP A 106 27.52 0.71 14.76
CA ASP A 106 28.90 0.47 14.32
C ASP A 106 29.64 -0.58 15.19
N ASN A 107 29.10 -0.91 16.37
CA ASN A 107 29.62 -1.91 17.29
C ASN A 107 28.88 -3.25 17.19
N GLY A 108 27.97 -3.41 16.22
CA GLY A 108 27.21 -4.64 16.00
C GLY A 108 26.05 -4.85 16.98
N LYS A 109 25.66 -3.83 17.77
CA LYS A 109 24.53 -3.92 18.71
C LYS A 109 23.23 -3.51 18.02
N THR A 110 22.17 -4.28 18.23
CA THR A 110 20.83 -3.96 17.70
C THR A 110 20.33 -2.60 18.18
N ILE A 111 19.95 -1.74 17.24
CA ILE A 111 19.33 -0.45 17.48
C ILE A 111 17.87 -0.66 17.88
N LEU A 112 17.45 -0.07 18.98
CA LEU A 112 16.09 -0.13 19.51
C LEU A 112 15.44 1.26 19.46
N ILE A 113 14.19 1.35 18.99
CA ILE A 113 13.33 2.53 19.14
C ILE A 113 12.08 2.11 19.91
N ASN A 114 11.79 2.80 21.02
CA ASN A 114 10.68 2.45 21.93
C ASN A 114 10.70 0.98 22.38
N GLY A 115 11.90 0.43 22.62
CA GLY A 115 12.10 -0.97 23.04
C GLY A 115 11.91 -2.01 21.94
N LYS A 116 11.71 -1.61 20.68
CA LYS A 116 11.58 -2.51 19.53
C LYS A 116 12.81 -2.40 18.62
N PRO A 117 13.33 -3.52 18.09
CA PRO A 117 14.43 -3.49 17.13
C PRO A 117 14.02 -2.77 15.85
N VAL A 118 14.87 -1.84 15.42
CA VAL A 118 14.83 -1.30 14.06
C VAL A 118 15.29 -2.40 13.13
N MET A 119 14.60 -2.65 12.02
CA MET A 119 14.92 -3.74 11.12
C MET A 119 15.47 -3.18 9.80
N VAL A 120 16.61 -3.68 9.32
CA VAL A 120 17.14 -3.40 7.97
C VAL A 120 16.28 -4.15 6.95
N GLY A 121 15.88 -3.46 5.89
CA GLY A 121 14.94 -4.01 4.91
C GLY A 121 13.49 -4.08 5.41
N ASP A 122 13.19 -3.56 6.61
CA ASP A 122 11.86 -3.03 6.90
C ASP A 122 11.83 -1.66 6.25
N PRO A 123 11.20 -1.51 5.06
CA PRO A 123 11.11 -0.19 4.47
C PRO A 123 10.28 0.64 5.44
N ASP A 124 10.96 1.57 6.11
CA ASP A 124 10.30 2.74 6.69
C ASP A 124 9.51 3.51 5.61
N GLY A 125 9.74 3.22 4.31
CA GLY A 125 9.13 3.88 3.15
C GLY A 125 7.77 3.34 2.69
N TYR A 126 7.64 2.04 2.38
CA TYR A 126 6.44 1.51 1.71
C TYR A 126 5.72 0.43 2.51
N ARG A 127 4.54 0.78 3.01
CA ARG A 127 3.70 -0.09 3.84
C ARG A 127 2.27 -0.08 3.30
N PRO A 128 1.96 -0.93 2.29
CA PRO A 128 0.59 -1.10 1.86
C PRO A 128 -0.26 -1.56 3.05
N VAL A 129 -1.43 -0.94 3.22
CA VAL A 129 -2.31 -1.18 4.35
C VAL A 129 -3.45 -2.08 3.92
N ILE A 130 -3.60 -3.23 4.58
CA ILE A 130 -4.79 -4.07 4.39
C ILE A 130 -5.99 -3.32 4.98
N LEU A 131 -6.98 -3.03 4.13
CA LEU A 131 -8.21 -2.39 4.57
C LEU A 131 -9.17 -3.45 5.12
N LYS A 132 -9.50 -3.33 6.40
CA LYS A 132 -10.50 -4.18 7.03
C LYS A 132 -11.86 -3.94 6.37
N ARG A 133 -12.50 -5.02 5.96
CA ARG A 133 -13.88 -4.96 5.49
C ARG A 133 -14.84 -4.91 6.68
N LEU A 134 -15.96 -4.24 6.46
CA LEU A 134 -17.12 -4.43 7.30
C LEU A 134 -17.55 -5.89 7.22
N SER A 135 -18.11 -6.40 8.32
CA SER A 135 -18.70 -7.74 8.35
C SER A 135 -19.72 -7.88 7.22
N GLU A 136 -19.77 -9.06 6.59
CA GLU A 136 -20.81 -9.36 5.61
C GLU A 136 -22.19 -9.20 6.28
N VAL A 137 -23.06 -8.40 5.67
CA VAL A 137 -24.43 -8.27 6.12
C VAL A 137 -25.18 -9.49 5.62
N ILE A 138 -25.53 -10.39 6.54
CA ILE A 138 -26.40 -11.52 6.25
C ILE A 138 -27.83 -11.00 6.32
N ILE A 139 -28.48 -10.85 5.17
CA ILE A 139 -29.92 -10.59 5.13
C ILE A 139 -30.62 -11.94 5.38
N VAL A 140 -31.20 -12.09 6.56
CA VAL A 140 -32.05 -13.23 6.90
C VAL A 140 -33.46 -12.87 6.42
N ASN A 141 -33.95 -13.57 5.40
CA ASN A 141 -35.34 -13.46 4.93
C ASN A 141 -36.28 -14.27 5.82
#